data_AF-A0A0P9HIT2-F1
#
_entry.id   AF-A0A0P9HIT2-F1
#
_cell.length_a   1.000
_cell.length_b   1.000
_cell.length_c   1.000
_cell.angle_alpha   90.00
_cell.angle_beta   90.00
_cell.angle_gamma   90.00
#
_symmetry.space_group_name_H-M   'P 1'
#
loop_
_entity.id
_entity.type
_entity.pdbx_description
1 polymer ?
#
loop_
_entity_poly.entity_id
_entity_poly.type
_entity_poly.pdbx_seq_one_letter_code
_entity_poly.pdbx_strand_id
1 'polypeptide(L)' 'MDAIPIFPALLAFMIAALSALGYALHRLAEVPHGFSAPPGPAAHCAQCGRSLDSSWSHCPRCGTSRELPSAATHTPQ' A
#
# COMPACT_ATOMS: atom_id res chain seq x y z
N MET A 1 37.19 -48.70 7.24
CA MET A 1 36.01 -49.05 6.41
C MET A 1 34.88 -48.21 6.96
N ASP A 2 35.02 -46.89 6.82
CA ASP A 2 34.11 -45.94 7.44
C ASP A 2 32.88 -45.85 6.56
N ALA A 3 31.77 -46.42 7.06
CA ALA A 3 30.47 -46.30 6.43
C ALA A 3 30.08 -44.82 6.46
N ILE A 4 30.29 -44.15 5.34
CA ILE A 4 29.93 -42.74 5.16
C ILE A 4 28.44 -42.63 5.47
N PRO A 5 28.02 -41.81 6.44
CA PRO A 5 26.61 -41.65 6.78
C PRO A 5 25.94 -40.74 5.74
N ILE A 6 25.76 -41.30 4.54
CA ILE A 6 25.13 -40.65 3.37
C ILE A 6 23.69 -40.24 3.72
N PHE A 7 23.01 -41.07 4.51
CA PHE A 7 21.60 -40.87 4.87
C PHE A 7 21.34 -39.59 5.69
N PRO A 8 22.02 -39.32 6.83
CA PRO A 8 21.82 -38.07 7.56
C PRO A 8 22.33 -36.85 6.81
N ALA A 9 23.37 -36.97 5.97
CA ALA A 9 23.87 -35.87 5.16
C ALA A 9 22.84 -35.43 4.10
N LEU A 10 22.21 -36.38 3.41
CA LEU A 10 21.15 -36.09 2.45
C LEU A 10 19.90 -35.53 3.14
N LEU A 11 19.51 -36.06 4.30
CA LEU A 11 18.38 -35.55 5.07
C LEU A 11 18.62 -34.09 5.52
N ALA A 12 19.81 -33.77 6.01
CA ALA A 12 20.17 -32.41 6.40
C ALA A 12 20.13 -31.44 5.21
N PHE A 13 20.61 -31.87 4.05
CA PHE A 13 20.54 -31.08 2.82
C PHE A 13 19.10 -30.79 2.39
N MET A 14 18.23 -31.80 2.43
CA MET A 14 16.81 -31.65 2.11
C MET A 14 16.10 -30.69 3.07
N ILE A 15 16.36 -30.77 4.39
CA ILE A 15 15.78 -29.85 5.38
C ILE A 15 16.22 -28.41 5.08
N ALA A 16 17.52 -28.19 4.85
CA ALA A 16 18.05 -26.86 4.54
C ALA A 16 17.42 -26.26 3.27
N ALA A 17 17.24 -27.08 2.22
CA ALA A 17 16.58 -26.65 0.99
C ALA A 17 15.11 -26.27 1.20
N LEU A 18 14.36 -27.06 1.97
CA LEU A 18 12.97 -26.77 2.29
C LEU A 18 12.83 -25.50 3.16
N SER A 19 13.71 -25.30 4.14
CA SER A 19 13.74 -24.08 4.95
C SER A 19 14.05 -22.84 4.12
N ALA A 20 15.03 -22.92 3.20
CA ALA A 20 15.37 -21.81 2.31
C ALA A 20 14.20 -21.46 1.37
N LEU A 21 13.53 -22.48 0.82
CA LEU A 21 12.36 -22.28 -0.04
C LEU A 21 11.19 -21.66 0.74
N GLY A 22 10.90 -22.16 1.95
CA GLY A 22 9.85 -21.60 2.81
C GLY A 22 10.12 -20.14 3.18
N TYR A 23 11.36 -19.80 3.51
CA TYR A 23 11.75 -18.42 3.80
C TYR A 23 11.58 -17.50 2.57
N ALA A 24 12.00 -17.96 1.40
CA ALA A 24 11.83 -17.21 0.15
C ALA A 24 10.35 -16.96 -0.17
N LEU A 25 9.49 -17.97 0.02
CA LEU A 25 8.04 -17.81 -0.18
C LEU A 25 7.41 -16.85 0.84
N HIS A 26 7.82 -16.91 2.11
CA HIS A 26 7.33 -15.97 3.13
C HIS A 26 7.71 -14.52 2.79
N ARG A 27 8.93 -14.29 2.28
CA ARG A 27 9.37 -12.96 1.82
C ARG A 27 8.55 -12.42 0.64
N LEU A 28 8.04 -13.29 -0.22
CA LEU A 28 7.15 -12.87 -1.31
C LEU A 28 5.73 -12.54 -0.82
N ALA A 29 5.31 -13.14 0.30
CA ALA A 29 4.01 -12.87 0.93
C ALA A 29 3.99 -11.57 1.76
N GLU A 30 5.16 -10.99 2.05
CA GLU A 30 5.29 -9.66 2.64
C GLU A 30 4.92 -8.60 1.58
N VAL A 31 3.63 -8.52 1.23
CA VAL A 31 3.06 -7.41 0.46
C VAL A 31 3.34 -6.14 1.26
N PRO A 32 4.13 -5.18 0.74
CA PRO A 32 4.39 -3.95 1.47
C PRO A 32 3.06 -3.20 1.56
N HIS A 33 2.41 -3.27 2.72
CA HIS A 33 1.23 -2.45 3.08
C HIS A 33 1.59 -0.95 3.23
N GLY A 34 2.60 -0.50 2.51
CA GLY A 34 3.22 0.82 2.60
C GLY A 34 3.15 1.63 1.33
N PHE A 35 2.24 1.32 0.39
CA PHE A 35 1.84 2.30 -0.62
C PHE A 35 0.82 3.25 -0.02
N SER A 36 1.27 4.12 0.88
CA SER A 36 0.56 5.37 1.12
C SER A 36 0.63 6.16 -0.18
N ALA A 37 -0.51 6.30 -0.87
CA ALA A 37 -0.61 7.14 -2.05
C ALA A 37 -0.02 8.53 -1.73
N PRO A 38 0.77 9.14 -2.64
CA PRO A 38 1.32 10.45 -2.41
C PRO A 38 0.18 11.42 -2.03
N PRO A 39 0.39 12.31 -1.05
CA PRO A 39 -0.64 13.26 -0.67
C PRO A 39 -1.05 14.02 -1.94
N GLY A 40 -2.33 13.87 -2.32
CA GLY A 40 -2.87 14.56 -3.48
C GLY A 40 -2.67 16.08 -3.33
N PRO A 41 -2.70 16.84 -4.43
CA PRO A 41 -2.52 18.29 -4.37
C PRO A 41 -3.45 18.87 -3.31
N ALA A 42 -2.87 19.63 -2.36
CA ALA A 42 -3.60 20.26 -1.28
C ALA A 42 -4.75 21.09 -1.89
N ALA A 43 -5.98 20.62 -1.68
CA ALA A 43 -7.15 21.25 -2.25
C ALA A 43 -7.57 22.41 -1.34
N HIS A 44 -8.00 23.53 -1.91
CA HIS A 44 -8.64 24.59 -1.13
C HIS A 44 -10.15 24.57 -1.37
N CYS A 45 -10.93 24.86 -0.34
CA CYS A 45 -12.37 25.00 -0.47
C CYS A 45 -12.69 26.23 -1.33
N ALA A 46 -13.39 26.02 -2.44
CA ALA A 46 -13.78 27.11 -3.35
C ALA A 46 -14.71 28.15 -2.72
N GLN A 47 -15.43 27.80 -1.65
CA GLN A 47 -16.39 28.70 -0.98
C GLN A 47 -15.76 29.53 0.13
N CYS A 48 -14.87 28.95 0.93
CA CYS A 48 -14.33 29.63 2.12
C CYS A 48 -12.80 29.75 2.16
N GLY A 49 -12.09 29.25 1.13
CA GLY A 49 -10.64 29.33 0.98
C GLY A 49 -9.82 28.43 1.91
N ARG A 50 -10.45 27.63 2.77
CA ARG A 50 -9.75 26.76 3.72
C ARG A 50 -9.01 25.64 3.01
N SER A 51 -7.81 25.32 3.45
CA SER A 51 -7.10 24.09 3.06
C SER A 51 -7.91 22.85 3.46
N LEU A 52 -8.13 21.98 2.50
CA LEU A 52 -8.84 20.70 2.61
C LEU A 52 -7.85 19.56 2.45
N ASP A 53 -7.96 18.60 3.33
CA ASP A 53 -7.23 17.35 3.20
C ASP A 53 -7.79 16.52 2.04
N SER A 54 -6.91 15.75 1.39
CA SER A 54 -7.29 14.82 0.33
C SER A 54 -8.28 13.74 0.77
N SER A 55 -8.35 13.44 2.07
CA SER A 55 -9.26 12.47 2.68
C SER A 55 -10.66 13.02 2.98
N TRP A 56 -10.85 14.34 2.95
CA TRP A 56 -12.13 14.95 3.29
C TRP A 56 -13.06 14.96 2.07
N SER A 57 -14.34 14.65 2.26
CA SER A 57 -15.37 14.73 1.23
C SER A 57 -16.07 16.09 1.20
N HIS A 58 -16.13 16.76 2.35
CA HIS A 58 -16.80 18.05 2.54
C HIS A 58 -15.92 18.99 3.39
N CYS A 59 -16.09 20.29 3.20
CA CYS A 59 -15.40 21.29 4.02
C CYS A 59 -16.00 21.34 5.44
N PRO A 60 -15.24 21.08 6.51
CA PRO A 60 -15.78 21.11 7.88
C PRO A 60 -16.16 22.52 8.36
N ARG A 61 -15.75 23.57 7.62
CA ARG A 61 -16.06 24.96 7.97
C ARG A 61 -17.41 25.43 7.42
N CYS A 62 -17.77 25.00 6.22
CA CYS A 62 -18.92 25.53 5.48
C CYS A 62 -19.81 24.46 4.85
N GLY A 63 -19.45 23.17 4.94
CA GLY A 63 -20.22 22.06 4.41
C GLY A 63 -20.06 21.81 2.91
N THR A 64 -19.39 22.70 2.16
CA THR A 64 -19.23 22.56 0.70
C THR A 64 -18.46 21.31 0.31
N SER A 65 -19.02 20.51 -0.59
CA SER A 65 -18.37 19.33 -1.17
C SER A 65 -17.12 19.69 -1.97
N ARG A 66 -16.14 18.78 -2.01
CA ARG A 66 -14.98 18.92 -2.90
C ARG A 66 -15.39 18.59 -4.33
N GLU A 67 -15.95 19.56 -5.03
CA GLU A 67 -16.00 19.49 -6.48
C GLU A 67 -14.55 19.61 -6.98
N LEU A 68 -13.90 18.50 -7.30
CA LEU A 68 -12.68 18.56 -8.10
C LEU A 68 -13.06 19.26 -9.42
N PRO A 69 -12.26 20.22 -9.92
CA PRO A 69 -12.57 20.91 -11.17
C PRO A 69 -12.39 19.95 -12.34
N SER A 70 -13.40 19.12 -12.59
CA SER A 70 -13.54 18.29 -13.77
C SER A 70 -14.98 18.38 -14.24
N ALA A 71 -15.27 19.50 -14.90
CA ALA A 71 -16.40 19.68 -15.82
C ALA A 71 -17.82 19.56 -15.24
N ALA A 72 -18.32 20.63 -14.60
CA ALA A 72 -19.75 20.93 -14.65
C ALA A 72 -20.02 22.43 -14.45
N THR A 73 -20.16 23.09 -15.60
CA THR A 73 -20.88 24.33 -15.84
C THR A 73 -22.05 24.60 -14.87
N HIS A 74 -21.96 25.67 -14.09
CA HIS A 74 -23.11 26.34 -13.49
C HIS A 74 -23.15 27.79 -13.98
N THR A 75 -23.79 28.01 -15.12
CA THR A 75 -24.18 29.34 -15.58
C THR A 75 -25.41 29.77 -14.78
N PRO A 76 -25.39 30.88 -14.01
CA PRO A 76 -26.63 31.46 -13.51
C PRO A 76 -27.41 32.07 -14.69
N GLN A 77 -28.63 31.60 -14.92
CA GLN A 77 -29.69 32.29 -15.68
C GLN A 77 -31.00 32.11 -14.93
#